data_AF-A0A194VUU3-F1
#
_entry.id   AF-A0A194VUU3-F1
#
_cell.length_a   1.000
_cell.length_b   1.000
_cell.length_c   1.000
_cell.angle_alpha   90.00
_cell.angle_beta   90.00
_cell.angle_gamma   90.00
#
_symmetry.space_group_name_H-M   'P 1'
#
loop_
_entity.id
_entity.type
_entity.pdbx_description
1 polymer ?
#
loop_
_entity_poly.entity_id
_entity_poly.type
_entity_poly.pdbx_seq_one_letter_code
_entity_poly.pdbx_strand_id
1 'polypeptide(L)'
;MARKVRLCDSRNRNTTNTGLSDRIRWHEADMSKPLGYLGLETSYDVVLANWVFDHADSIEVLERIFGSTTSYLKPGGRLICVHIENLRSPLLSVNKYGFSGSSLENLYGESFQIYEKFGLENAQRIPLEDTELVRNDMEFWKEFVEQPILRFVTAQKRIE
;
A
#
# COMPACT_ATOMS: atom_id res chain seq x y z
N MET A 1 -8.28 -16.23 6.69
CA MET A 1 -7.71 -16.90 5.49
C MET A 1 -7.28 -15.79 4.56
N ALA A 2 -5.99 -15.41 4.57
CA ALA A 2 -5.48 -14.31 3.75
C ALA A 2 -5.80 -14.55 2.26
N ARG A 3 -6.54 -13.61 1.66
CA ARG A 3 -6.87 -13.68 0.23
C ARG A 3 -5.58 -13.46 -0.56
N LYS A 4 -5.33 -14.27 -1.60
CA LYS A 4 -4.25 -14.02 -2.56
C LYS A 4 -4.37 -12.58 -3.08
N VAL A 5 -3.43 -11.72 -2.70
CA VAL A 5 -3.33 -10.36 -3.25
C VAL A 5 -2.67 -10.48 -4.61
N ARG A 6 -3.48 -10.43 -5.68
CA ARG A 6 -2.95 -10.20 -7.03
C ARG A 6 -2.66 -8.72 -7.19
N LEU A 7 -1.38 -8.37 -7.16
CA LEU A 7 -0.92 -7.03 -7.54
C LEU A 7 -1.11 -6.87 -9.06
N CYS A 8 -2.03 -5.95 -9.42
CA CYS A 8 -2.43 -5.49 -10.75
C CYS A 8 -3.33 -6.41 -11.61
N ASP A 9 -4.28 -5.75 -12.29
CA ASP A 9 -5.36 -6.29 -13.13
C ASP A 9 -4.86 -7.38 -14.10
N SER A 10 -5.37 -8.61 -13.92
CA SER A 10 -5.04 -9.78 -14.72
C SER A 10 -5.62 -9.77 -16.14
N ARG A 11 -6.21 -8.67 -16.62
CA ARG A 11 -6.79 -8.63 -17.97
C ARG A 11 -5.79 -8.50 -19.13
N ASN A 12 -4.49 -8.36 -18.88
CA ASN A 12 -3.50 -8.46 -19.95
C ASN A 12 -2.20 -9.16 -19.50
N ARG A 13 -2.17 -10.49 -19.62
CA ARG A 13 -0.96 -11.31 -19.50
C ARG A 13 0.01 -11.16 -20.69
N ASN A 14 -0.29 -10.27 -21.64
CA ASN A 14 0.50 -10.07 -22.85
C ASN A 14 1.32 -8.78 -22.76
N THR A 15 2.42 -8.81 -22.01
CA THR A 15 3.49 -7.80 -22.13
C THR A 15 4.19 -7.84 -23.49
N THR A 16 3.88 -8.82 -24.34
CA THR A 16 4.37 -8.94 -25.72
C THR A 16 4.05 -7.71 -26.58
N ASN A 17 3.01 -6.94 -26.25
CA ASN A 17 2.62 -5.75 -27.04
C ASN A 17 3.08 -4.40 -26.48
N THR A 18 3.72 -4.34 -25.30
CA THR A 18 4.12 -3.05 -24.69
C THR A 18 5.60 -2.74 -24.83
N GLY A 19 6.43 -3.69 -25.27
CA GLY A 19 7.89 -3.52 -25.35
C GLY A 19 8.58 -3.39 -23.99
N LEU A 20 7.89 -3.70 -22.89
CA LEU A 20 8.40 -3.59 -21.51
C LEU A 20 8.70 -4.96 -20.88
N SER A 21 8.63 -6.04 -21.65
CA SER A 21 8.80 -7.41 -21.17
C SER A 21 10.20 -7.68 -20.58
N ASP A 22 11.19 -6.88 -20.95
CA ASP A 22 12.55 -6.88 -20.40
C ASP A 22 12.64 -6.16 -19.04
N ARG A 23 11.69 -5.28 -18.71
CA ARG A 23 11.71 -4.41 -17.52
C ARG A 23 10.69 -4.79 -16.45
N ILE A 24 9.56 -5.37 -16.84
CA ILE A 24 8.46 -5.70 -15.92
C ILE A 24 8.30 -7.22 -15.85
N ARG A 25 8.46 -7.75 -14.63
CA ARG A 25 8.21 -9.16 -14.30
C ARG A 25 6.99 -9.26 -13.40
N TRP A 26 6.12 -10.22 -13.67
CA TRP A 26 4.89 -10.45 -12.92
C TRP A 26 4.98 -11.75 -12.14
N HIS A 27 4.56 -11.72 -10.88
CA HIS A 27 4.56 -12.87 -9.99
C HIS A 27 3.20 -12.98 -9.29
N GLU A 28 2.65 -14.20 -9.19
CA GLU A 28 1.48 -14.46 -8.35
C GLU A 28 1.96 -15.00 -6.99
N ALA A 29 1.63 -14.30 -5.91
CA ALA A 29 2.07 -14.65 -4.58
C ALA A 29 1.07 -14.27 -3.49
N ASP A 30 1.30 -14.82 -2.30
CA ASP A 30 0.62 -14.45 -1.06
C ASP A 30 1.63 -13.70 -0.19
N MET A 31 1.41 -12.40 -0.03
CA MET A 31 2.32 -11.51 0.71
C MET A 31 2.43 -11.84 2.19
N SER A 32 1.54 -12.67 2.75
CA SER A 32 1.62 -13.14 4.13
C SER A 32 2.56 -14.34 4.31
N LYS A 33 3.16 -14.84 3.22
CA LYS A 33 4.01 -16.04 3.18
C LYS A 33 5.41 -15.72 2.63
N PRO A 34 6.43 -16.54 2.94
CA PRO A 34 7.76 -16.38 2.38
C PRO A 34 7.76 -16.35 0.84
N LEU A 35 8.48 -15.40 0.25
CA LEU A 35 8.49 -15.13 -1.19
C LEU A 35 9.72 -15.67 -1.94
N GLY A 36 10.61 -16.41 -1.25
CA GLY A 36 11.89 -16.87 -1.82
C GLY A 36 11.79 -17.76 -3.06
N TYR A 37 10.64 -18.42 -3.29
CA TYR A 37 10.41 -19.26 -4.47
C TYR A 37 10.19 -18.47 -5.77
N LEU A 38 10.03 -17.15 -5.70
CA LEU A 38 9.70 -16.31 -6.85
C LEU A 38 10.92 -15.87 -7.67
N GLY A 39 12.14 -16.10 -7.17
CA GLY A 39 13.37 -15.62 -7.83
C GLY A 39 13.43 -14.10 -7.91
N LEU A 40 12.93 -13.41 -6.88
CA LEU A 40 13.05 -11.95 -6.75
C LEU A 40 14.51 -11.54 -6.58
N GLU A 41 14.83 -10.30 -6.98
CA GLU A 41 16.10 -9.69 -6.60
C GLU A 41 16.23 -9.63 -5.07
N THR A 42 17.47 -9.58 -4.58
CA THR A 42 17.74 -9.60 -3.13
C THR A 42 17.16 -8.38 -2.41
N SER A 43 17.14 -7.23 -3.08
CA SER A 43 16.60 -5.98 -2.53
C SER A 43 16.33 -4.93 -3.60
N TYR A 44 15.45 -3.98 -3.30
CA TYR A 44 14.99 -2.90 -4.18
C TYR A 44 15.19 -1.54 -3.51
N ASP A 45 15.41 -0.52 -4.34
CA ASP A 45 15.50 0.88 -3.90
C ASP A 45 14.13 1.43 -3.45
N VAL A 46 13.06 0.94 -4.07
CA VAL A 46 11.68 1.33 -3.77
C VAL A 46 10.79 0.09 -3.75
N VAL A 47 9.89 0.03 -2.76
CA VAL A 47 8.78 -0.91 -2.73
C VAL A 47 7.47 -0.13 -2.69
N LEU A 48 6.56 -0.44 -3.62
CA LEU A 48 5.22 0.14 -3.70
C LEU A 48 4.20 -0.87 -3.15
N ALA A 49 3.44 -0.49 -2.12
CA ALA A 49 2.41 -1.34 -1.52
C ALA A 49 1.06 -0.61 -1.54
N ASN A 50 0.38 -0.66 -2.69
CA ASN A 50 -0.92 -0.01 -2.87
C ASN A 50 -2.05 -0.96 -2.51
N TRP A 51 -2.79 -0.66 -1.43
CA TRP A 51 -3.90 -1.47 -0.90
C TRP A 51 -3.56 -2.92 -0.56
N VAL A 52 -2.27 -3.27 -0.44
CA VAL A 52 -1.83 -4.62 -0.06
C VAL A 52 -2.20 -4.93 1.40
N PHE A 53 -2.09 -3.88 2.19
CA PHE A 53 -2.12 -3.81 3.63
C PHE A 53 -3.53 -3.95 4.22
N ASP A 54 -4.54 -3.52 3.49
CA ASP A 54 -5.96 -3.61 3.88
C ASP A 54 -6.54 -5.02 3.72
N HIS A 55 -5.78 -5.95 3.13
CA HIS A 55 -6.19 -7.35 2.95
C HIS A 55 -5.83 -8.25 4.14
N ALA A 56 -5.12 -7.73 5.14
CA ALA A 56 -4.89 -8.45 6.38
C ALA A 56 -6.21 -8.62 7.14
N ASP A 57 -6.43 -9.82 7.71
CA ASP A 57 -7.59 -10.13 8.56
C ASP A 57 -7.23 -10.22 10.05
N SER A 58 -5.95 -10.03 10.39
CA SER A 58 -5.45 -9.94 11.77
C SER A 58 -4.14 -9.15 11.83
N ILE A 59 -3.74 -8.73 13.04
CA ILE A 59 -2.46 -8.04 13.27
C ILE A 59 -1.28 -8.95 12.91
N GLU A 60 -1.38 -10.25 13.19
CA GLU A 60 -0.32 -11.21 12.85
C GLU A 60 -0.14 -11.34 11.34
N VAL A 61 -1.24 -11.35 10.57
CA VAL A 61 -1.17 -11.37 9.10
C VAL A 61 -0.62 -10.06 8.57
N LEU A 62 -1.06 -8.94 9.14
CA LEU A 62 -0.55 -7.62 8.82
C LEU A 62 0.98 -7.54 9.01
N GLU A 63 1.48 -8.00 10.15
CA GLU A 63 2.90 -8.01 10.46
C GLU A 63 3.70 -8.91 9.50
N ARG A 64 3.14 -10.03 9.06
CA ARG A 64 3.78 -10.88 8.04
C ARG A 64 3.86 -10.19 6.68
N ILE A 65 2.81 -9.47 6.29
CA ILE A 65 2.79 -8.68 5.05
C ILE A 65 3.84 -7.56 5.15
N PHE A 66 3.88 -6.80 6.24
CA PHE A 66 4.89 -5.76 6.47
C PHE A 66 6.32 -6.31 6.49
N GLY A 67 6.54 -7.44 7.16
CA GLY A 67 7.84 -8.11 7.18
C GLY A 67 8.31 -8.48 5.78
N SER A 68 7.43 -9.09 4.99
CA SER A 68 7.74 -9.44 3.59
C SER A 68 7.99 -8.20 2.74
N THR A 69 7.20 -7.13 2.91
CA THR A 69 7.41 -5.88 2.17
C THR A 69 8.75 -5.22 2.49
N THR A 70 9.13 -5.19 3.77
CA THR A 70 10.33 -4.48 4.23
C THR A 70 11.62 -5.28 4.10
N SER A 71 11.56 -6.61 4.04
CA SER A 71 12.74 -7.47 3.86
C SER A 71 13.42 -7.29 2.50
N TYR A 72 12.67 -6.81 1.50
CA TYR A 72 13.20 -6.54 0.16
C TYR A 72 13.57 -5.08 -0.06
N LEU A 73 13.57 -4.22 0.97
CA LEU A 73 14.12 -2.88 0.85
C LEU A 73 15.62 -2.90 1.12
N LYS A 74 16.39 -2.23 0.26
CA LYS A 74 17.78 -1.88 0.56
C LYS A 74 17.84 -1.00 1.82
N PRO A 75 18.95 -1.01 2.58
CA PRO A 75 19.23 0.05 3.54
C PRO A 75 19.14 1.42 2.85
N GLY A 76 18.41 2.37 3.45
CA GLY A 76 18.11 3.67 2.85
C GLY A 76 17.02 3.66 1.76
N GLY A 77 16.51 2.50 1.36
CA GLY A 77 15.43 2.34 0.39
C GLY A 77 14.07 2.84 0.92
N ARG A 78 13.11 3.05 0.03
CA ARG A 78 11.83 3.71 0.34
C ARG A 78 10.62 2.79 0.18
N LEU A 79 9.81 2.72 1.23
CA LEU A 79 8.43 2.23 1.14
C LEU A 79 7.52 3.39 0.75
N ILE A 80 6.67 3.19 -0.26
CA ILE A 80 5.52 4.04 -0.53
C ILE A 80 4.28 3.15 -0.49
N CYS A 81 3.29 3.52 0.30
CA CYS A 81 2.08 2.75 0.42
C CYS A 81 0.84 3.63 0.52
N VAL A 82 -0.29 3.04 0.16
CA VAL A 82 -1.62 3.58 0.43
C VAL A 82 -2.44 2.50 1.11
N HIS A 83 -3.11 2.87 2.19
CA HIS A 83 -4.03 2.01 2.92
C HIS A 83 -5.22 2.83 3.43
N ILE A 84 -6.27 2.16 3.91
CA ILE A 84 -7.44 2.82 4.46
C ILE A 84 -7.07 3.48 5.81
N GLU A 85 -7.49 4.73 5.99
CA GLU A 85 -7.26 5.51 7.21
C GLU A 85 -8.45 5.40 8.17
N ASN A 86 -9.66 5.59 7.64
CA ASN A 86 -10.85 5.72 8.45
C ASN A 86 -12.01 4.90 7.84
N LEU A 87 -12.13 3.66 8.32
CA LEU A 87 -13.22 2.73 7.96
C LEU A 87 -14.60 3.18 8.47
N ARG A 88 -14.65 4.18 9.35
CA ARG A 88 -15.91 4.73 9.90
C ARG A 88 -16.37 5.99 9.19
N SER A 89 -15.62 6.47 8.19
CA SER A 89 -16.00 7.67 7.45
C SER A 89 -17.34 7.45 6.74
N PRO A 90 -18.30 8.39 6.88
CA PRO A 90 -19.56 8.32 6.14
C PRO A 90 -19.34 8.33 4.63
N LEU A 91 -18.19 8.80 4.15
CA LEU A 91 -17.83 8.84 2.74
C LEU A 91 -17.76 7.45 2.09
N LEU A 92 -17.53 6.39 2.89
CA LEU A 92 -17.52 5.01 2.41
C LEU A 92 -18.91 4.49 2.03
N SER A 93 -19.98 5.14 2.50
CA SER A 93 -21.37 4.74 2.24
C SER A 93 -21.98 5.39 0.99
N VAL A 94 -21.39 6.49 0.49
CA VAL A 94 -21.97 7.32 -0.58
C VAL A 94 -21.34 7.10 -1.95
N ASN A 95 -20.30 6.25 -2.07
CA ASN A 95 -19.60 5.90 -3.32
C ASN A 95 -19.14 7.10 -4.19
N LYS A 96 -19.04 8.30 -3.61
CA LYS A 96 -18.71 9.56 -4.30
C LYS A 96 -17.37 9.50 -5.03
N TYR A 97 -16.40 8.80 -4.45
CA TYR A 97 -15.04 8.68 -4.96
C TYR A 97 -14.78 7.34 -5.68
N GLY A 98 -15.83 6.63 -6.08
CA GLY A 98 -15.73 5.34 -6.78
C GLY A 98 -15.31 4.17 -5.89
N PHE A 99 -15.35 4.35 -4.57
CA PHE A 99 -15.11 3.30 -3.59
C PHE A 99 -16.24 3.28 -2.56
N SER A 100 -16.75 2.08 -2.27
CA SER A 100 -17.64 1.81 -1.14
C SER A 100 -17.19 0.54 -0.44
N GLY A 101 -17.35 0.50 0.88
CA GLY A 101 -16.93 -0.62 1.70
C GLY A 101 -17.81 -0.73 2.94
N SER A 102 -18.17 -1.96 3.31
CA SER A 102 -19.07 -2.24 4.44
C SER A 102 -18.39 -3.04 5.55
N SER A 103 -17.07 -3.24 5.47
CA SER A 103 -16.37 -4.29 6.21
C SER A 103 -15.21 -3.77 7.04
N LEU A 104 -15.27 -4.16 8.32
CA LEU A 104 -14.18 -4.59 9.21
C LEU A 104 -13.49 -3.61 10.15
N GLU A 105 -13.02 -4.24 11.22
CA GLU A 105 -12.28 -3.70 12.35
C GLU A 105 -10.96 -3.07 11.92
N ASN A 106 -10.58 -1.98 12.59
CA ASN A 106 -9.32 -1.29 12.35
C ASN A 106 -8.13 -2.17 12.76
N LEU A 107 -7.34 -2.64 11.78
CA LEU A 107 -6.02 -3.21 12.04
C LEU A 107 -4.93 -2.13 12.09
N TYR A 108 -5.16 -1.00 11.41
CA TYR A 108 -4.31 0.18 11.45
C TYR A 108 -4.82 1.13 12.51
N GLY A 109 -4.03 1.34 13.57
CA GLY A 109 -4.18 2.52 14.42
C GLY A 109 -3.68 3.76 13.69
N GLU A 110 -3.92 4.94 14.27
CA GLU A 110 -3.38 6.20 13.74
C GLU A 110 -1.84 6.28 13.79
N SER A 111 -1.18 5.32 14.46
CA SER A 111 0.24 5.36 14.78
C SER A 111 1.17 4.79 13.69
N PHE A 112 2.39 5.32 13.64
CA PHE A 112 3.47 4.80 12.78
C PHE A 112 4.28 3.67 13.42
N GLN A 113 3.82 3.10 14.55
CA GLN A 113 4.58 2.11 15.33
C GLN A 113 4.93 0.85 14.54
N ILE A 114 4.05 0.40 13.63
CA ILE A 114 4.36 -0.75 12.79
C ILE A 114 5.54 -0.46 11.86
N TYR A 115 5.67 0.76 11.34
CA TYR A 115 6.79 1.15 10.49
C TYR A 115 8.11 1.07 11.27
N GLU A 116 8.13 1.64 12.48
CA GLU A 116 9.29 1.59 13.39
C GLU A 116 9.67 0.15 13.77
N LYS A 117 8.67 -0.68 14.10
CA LYS A 117 8.85 -2.11 14.42
C LYS A 117 9.57 -2.87 13.30
N PHE A 118 9.34 -2.51 12.04
CA PHE A 118 9.99 -3.13 10.88
C PHE A 118 11.24 -2.38 10.39
N GLY A 119 11.80 -1.52 11.24
CA GLY A 119 13.05 -0.81 10.97
C GLY A 119 12.90 0.26 9.89
N LEU A 120 11.69 0.81 9.73
CA LEU A 120 11.46 1.99 8.92
C LEU A 120 11.50 3.23 9.81
N GLU A 121 11.96 4.34 9.24
CA GLU A 121 12.03 5.65 9.85
C GLU A 121 11.51 6.72 8.89
N ASN A 122 11.41 7.96 9.37
CA ASN A 122 10.90 9.09 8.59
C ASN A 122 9.53 8.78 7.95
N ALA A 123 8.70 8.01 8.67
CA ALA A 123 7.35 7.69 8.24
C ALA A 123 6.52 8.98 8.27
N GLN A 124 6.01 9.38 7.11
CA GLN A 124 5.23 10.59 6.96
C GLN A 124 4.01 10.35 6.09
N ARG A 125 2.92 11.00 6.44
CA ARG A 125 1.74 11.10 5.59
C ARG A 125 2.02 12.06 4.45
N ILE A 126 1.61 11.69 3.24
CA ILE A 126 1.60 12.63 2.11
C ILE A 126 0.32 13.48 2.19
N PRO A 127 0.42 14.81 2.30
CA PRO A 127 -0.73 15.70 2.31
C PRO A 127 -1.42 15.65 0.95
N LEU A 128 -2.73 15.38 0.97
CA LEU A 128 -3.51 15.23 -0.27
C LEU A 128 -3.86 16.58 -0.87
N GLU A 129 -4.05 17.59 -0.02
CA GLU A 129 -4.31 18.99 -0.34
C GLU A 129 -3.26 19.61 -1.28
N ASP A 130 -2.01 19.11 -1.23
CA ASP A 130 -0.91 19.60 -2.06
C ASP A 130 -0.87 18.94 -3.44
N THR A 131 -1.61 17.84 -3.63
CA THR A 131 -1.62 17.12 -4.91
C THR A 131 -2.30 17.96 -6.00
N GLU A 132 -1.80 17.86 -7.23
CA GLU A 132 -2.40 18.57 -8.38
C GLU A 132 -3.88 18.20 -8.58
N LEU A 133 -4.23 16.94 -8.34
CA LEU A 133 -5.60 16.43 -8.43
C LEU A 133 -6.57 17.21 -7.50
N VAL A 134 -6.17 17.42 -6.25
CA VAL A 134 -6.99 18.14 -5.27
C VAL A 134 -6.97 19.65 -5.53
N ARG A 135 -5.82 20.22 -5.89
CA ARG A 135 -5.71 21.65 -6.20
C ARG A 135 -6.55 22.06 -7.42
N ASN A 136 -6.69 21.18 -8.40
CA ASN A 136 -7.46 21.45 -9.61
C ASN A 136 -8.98 21.40 -9.39
N ASP A 137 -9.46 20.70 -8.35
CA ASP A 137 -10.90 20.60 -8.02
C ASP A 137 -11.14 20.48 -6.51
N MET A 138 -10.78 21.54 -5.78
CA MET A 138 -10.89 21.56 -4.31
C MET A 138 -12.34 21.38 -3.84
N GLU A 139 -13.32 21.85 -4.61
CA GLU A 139 -14.75 21.73 -4.26
C GLU A 139 -15.18 20.26 -4.23
N PHE A 140 -14.80 19.48 -5.24
CA PHE A 140 -15.08 18.04 -5.28
C PHE A 140 -14.34 17.28 -4.16
N TRP A 141 -13.08 17.63 -3.90
CA TRP A 141 -12.20 16.91 -2.97
C TRP A 141 -12.31 17.35 -1.50
N LYS A 142 -13.01 18.46 -1.21
CA LYS A 142 -13.10 19.06 0.13
C LYS A 142 -13.39 18.03 1.24
N GLU A 143 -14.45 17.24 1.09
CA GLU A 143 -14.84 16.24 2.09
C GLU A 143 -13.78 15.15 2.27
N PHE A 144 -13.08 14.74 1.19
CA PHE A 144 -12.01 13.76 1.27
C PHE A 144 -10.81 14.31 2.03
N VAL A 145 -10.48 15.59 1.85
CA VAL A 145 -9.39 16.25 2.59
C VAL A 145 -9.74 16.39 4.07
N GLU A 146 -10.97 16.81 4.36
CA GLU A 146 -11.47 16.99 5.74
C GLU A 146 -11.65 15.66 6.48
N GLN A 147 -12.05 14.59 5.77
CA GLN A 147 -12.30 13.26 6.32
C GLN A 147 -11.64 12.17 5.45
N PRO A 148 -10.31 12.06 5.49
CA PRO A 148 -9.57 11.15 4.63
C PRO A 148 -9.98 9.69 4.89
N ILE A 149 -10.39 9.02 3.82
CA ILE A 149 -10.61 7.57 3.83
C ILE A 149 -9.34 6.79 3.49
N LEU A 150 -8.39 7.41 2.80
CA LEU A 150 -7.12 6.81 2.43
C LEU A 150 -5.96 7.59 3.04
N ARG A 151 -4.96 6.87 3.53
CA ARG A 151 -3.68 7.40 3.97
C ARG A 151 -2.59 7.00 2.99
N PHE A 152 -1.90 7.99 2.46
CA PHE A 152 -0.66 7.80 1.70
C PHE A 152 0.52 7.98 2.64
N VAL A 153 1.41 6.99 2.70
CA VAL A 153 2.58 7.02 3.57
C VAL A 153 3.84 6.77 2.75
N THR A 154 4.89 7.50 3.08
CA THR A 154 6.26 7.14 2.71
C THR A 154 7.07 6.90 3.97
N ALA A 155 7.98 5.93 3.93
CA ALA A 155 8.92 5.65 5.00
C ALA A 155 10.25 5.14 4.41
N GLN A 156 11.34 5.28 5.14
CA GLN A 156 12.68 4.89 4.71
C GLN A 156 13.20 3.72 5.54
N LYS A 157 13.85 2.74 4.92
CA LYS A 157 14.56 1.68 5.64
C LYS A 157 15.82 2.26 6.28
N ARG A 158 16.05 1.98 7.56
CA ARG A 158 17.27 2.42 8.26
C ARG A 158 18.53 1.98 7.53
N ILE A 159 19.54 2.82 7.57
CA ILE A 159 20.89 2.50 7.14
C ILE A 159 21.60 1.96 8.38
N GLU A 160 21.80 0.64 8.44
CA GLU A 160 22.60 -0.01 9.49
C GLU A 160 24.09 0.01 9.15
#